data_AF-A0A847GL49-F1
#
_entry.id   AF-A0A847GL49-F1
#
_cell.length_a   1.000
_cell.length_b   1.000
_cell.length_c   1.000
_cell.angle_alpha   90.00
_cell.angle_beta   90.00
_cell.angle_gamma   90.00
#
_symmetry.space_group_name_H-M   'P 1'
#
loop_
_entity.id
_entity.type
_entity.pdbx_description
1 polymer ?
#
loop_
_entity_poly.entity_id
_entity_poly.type
_entity_poly.pdbx_seq_one_letter_code
_entity_poly.pdbx_strand_id
1 'polypeptide(L)' 'MSREIRLACFYCDTTECDGVDQVPPDWTEVEEFQSYAASLEEVAPDDPTRSPLEWYTHLGVCPECRKVYG' A
#
# COMPACT_ATOMS: atom_id res chain seq x y z
N MET A 1 -19.34 1.64 -7.83
CA MET A 1 -18.27 0.71 -7.43
C MET A 1 -17.29 1.54 -6.63
N SER A 2 -17.24 1.36 -5.31
CA SER A 2 -16.18 1.94 -4.50
C SER A 2 -14.85 1.34 -5.00
N ARG A 3 -13.93 2.19 -5.46
CA ARG A 3 -12.58 1.77 -5.86
C ARG A 3 -11.68 1.92 -4.64
N GLU A 4 -11.98 1.15 -3.61
CA GLU A 4 -11.15 1.14 -2.41
C GLU A 4 -9.74 0.69 -2.80
N ILE A 5 -8.73 1.31 -2.19
CA ILE A 5 -7.32 1.01 -2.34
C ILE A 5 -6.75 0.69 -0.97
N ARG A 6 -5.74 -0.17 -0.95
CA ARG A 6 -4.93 -0.44 0.24
C ARG A 6 -3.57 0.19 0.04
N LEU A 7 -3.32 1.33 0.67
CA LEU A 7 -2.11 2.12 0.50
C LEU A 7 -1.26 2.06 1.77
N ALA A 8 0.00 1.66 1.62
CA ALA A 8 0.94 1.58 2.74
C ALA A 8 2.18 2.46 2.51
N CYS A 9 2.73 2.98 3.62
CA CYS A 9 3.98 3.71 3.59
C CYS A 9 5.19 2.77 3.74
N PHE A 10 6.20 2.94 2.90
CA PHE A 10 7.45 2.19 2.89
C PHE A 10 8.18 2.14 4.25
N TYR A 11 8.01 3.18 5.10
CA TYR A 11 8.77 3.34 6.33
C TYR A 11 7.97 3.08 7.61
N CYS A 12 6.65 3.29 7.60
CA CYS A 12 5.83 3.20 8.81
C CYS A 12 4.60 2.31 8.69
N ASP A 13 4.22 1.88 7.48
CA ASP A 13 3.09 0.97 7.19
C ASP A 13 1.91 1.10 8.18
N THR A 14 1.23 2.25 8.14
CA THR A 14 0.10 2.53 9.04
C THR A 14 -1.23 2.16 8.38
N THR A 15 -2.20 1.75 9.20
CA THR A 15 -3.56 1.42 8.75
C THR A 15 -4.43 2.64 8.44
N GLU A 16 -3.91 3.86 8.61
CA GLU A 16 -4.66 5.11 8.39
C GLU A 16 -5.07 5.31 6.92
N CYS A 17 -4.41 4.62 5.99
CA CYS A 17 -4.66 4.71 4.55
C CYS A 17 -5.19 3.38 3.96
N ASP A 18 -5.76 2.51 4.80
CA ASP A 18 -6.48 1.31 4.37
C ASP A 18 -7.90 1.67 3.90
N GLY A 19 -8.29 1.21 2.70
CA GLY A 19 -9.66 1.34 2.19
C GLY A 19 -10.03 2.75 1.72
N VAL A 20 -9.06 3.60 1.39
CA VAL A 20 -9.32 4.93 0.79
C VAL A 20 -9.73 4.78 -0.68
N ASP A 21 -10.34 5.78 -1.31
CA ASP A 21 -10.79 5.70 -2.71
C ASP A 21 -9.79 6.31 -3.71
N GLN A 22 -8.75 6.99 -3.21
CA GLN A 22 -7.69 7.61 -3.99
C GLN A 22 -6.41 7.77 -3.17
N VAL A 23 -5.27 7.81 -3.86
CA VAL A 23 -3.97 8.11 -3.25
C VAL A 23 -3.96 9.57 -2.77
N PRO A 24 -3.62 9.85 -1.49
CA PRO A 24 -3.51 11.21 -1.00
C PRO A 24 -2.43 12.00 -1.77
N PRO A 25 -2.70 13.26 -2.16
CA PRO A 25 -1.83 14.03 -3.07
C PRO A 25 -0.49 14.45 -2.46
N ASP A 26 -0.35 14.33 -1.15
CA ASP A 26 0.81 14.68 -0.35
C ASP A 26 1.81 13.51 -0.18
N TRP A 27 1.45 12.32 -0.66
CA TRP A 27 2.35 11.17 -0.73
C TRP A 27 3.29 11.28 -1.95
N THR A 28 4.48 10.73 -1.80
CA THR A 28 5.50 10.71 -2.86
C THR A 28 5.94 9.30 -3.18
N GLU A 29 6.52 9.12 -4.37
CA GLU A 29 7.06 7.82 -4.81
C GLU A 29 6.02 6.69 -4.77
N VAL A 30 4.78 7.01 -5.15
CA VAL A 30 3.69 6.04 -5.13
C VAL A 30 3.75 5.16 -6.37
N GLU A 31 3.89 3.86 -6.17
CA GLU A 31 3.91 2.83 -7.22
C GLU A 31 2.69 1.91 -7.06
N GLU A 32 2.02 1.59 -8.17
CA GLU A 32 0.93 0.61 -8.21
C GLU A 32 1.51 -0.81 -8.34
N PHE A 33 1.10 -1.70 -7.45
CA PHE A 33 1.56 -3.10 -7.41
C PHE A 33 0.54 -4.04 -8.04
N GLN A 34 -0.74 -3.85 -7.74
CA GLN A 34 -1.83 -4.74 -8.15
C GLN A 34 -3.21 -4.12 -7.90
N SER A 35 -4.25 -4.81 -8.37
CA SER A 35 -5.64 -4.43 -8.07
C SER A 35 -6.04 -4.67 -6.61
N TYR A 36 -7.02 -3.89 -6.13
CA TYR A 36 -7.61 -4.09 -4.80
C TYR A 36 -8.19 -5.49 -4.59
N ALA A 37 -8.87 -6.04 -5.59
CA ALA A 37 -9.41 -7.40 -5.51
C ALA A 37 -8.32 -8.44 -5.25
N ALA A 38 -7.16 -8.32 -5.93
CA ALA A 38 -6.02 -9.21 -5.72
C ALA A 38 -5.37 -9.01 -4.34
N SER A 39 -5.35 -7.79 -3.81
CA SER A 39 -4.82 -7.49 -2.47
C SER A 39 -5.63 -8.08 -1.30
N LEU A 40 -6.86 -8.53 -1.57
CA LEU A 40 -7.72 -9.21 -0.60
C LEU A 40 -7.59 -10.74 -0.64
N GLU A 41 -6.85 -11.29 -1.61
CA GLU A 41 -6.63 -12.73 -1.68
C GLU A 41 -5.67 -13.15 -0.56
N GLU A 42 -6.07 -14.17 0.21
CA GLU A 42 -5.21 -14.72 1.27
C GLU A 42 -3.94 -15.31 0.65
N VAL A 43 -2.79 -14.83 1.10
CA VAL A 43 -1.48 -15.39 0.76
C VAL A 43 -1.08 -16.39 1.83
N ALA A 44 -0.71 -17.61 1.42
CA ALA A 44 -0.20 -18.61 2.35
C ALA A 44 1.11 -18.12 3.00
N PRO A 45 1.30 -18.27 4.32
CA PRO A 45 2.48 -17.74 5.02
C PRO A 45 3.81 -18.29 4.52
N ASP A 46 3.78 -19.45 3.85
CA ASP A 46 4.91 -20.22 3.37
C ASP A 46 5.05 -20.24 1.84
N ASP A 47 4.28 -19.41 1.11
CA ASP A 47 4.41 -19.33 -0.34
C ASP A 47 5.72 -18.63 -0.73
N PRO A 48 6.68 -19.35 -1.36
CA PRO A 48 8.01 -18.80 -1.68
C PRO A 48 8.01 -17.88 -2.90
N THR A 49 6.89 -17.79 -3.62
CA THR A 49 6.75 -17.00 -4.85
C THR A 49 6.07 -15.65 -4.62
N ARG A 50 5.55 -15.46 -3.41
CA ARG A 50 4.71 -14.36 -2.98
C ARG A 50 5.47 -13.48 -1.97
N SER A 51 5.22 -12.19 -1.98
CA SER A 51 5.81 -11.17 -1.12
C SER A 51 4.78 -10.66 -0.10
N PRO A 52 5.16 -10.21 1.10
CA PRO A 52 4.22 -9.50 1.97
C PRO A 52 3.68 -8.18 1.38
N LEU A 53 4.37 -7.59 0.40
CA LEU A 53 4.04 -6.27 -0.16
C LEU A 53 2.81 -6.27 -1.10
N GLU A 54 2.44 -7.44 -1.59
CA GLU A 54 1.25 -7.67 -2.42
C GLU A 54 0.00 -7.91 -1.56
N TRP A 55 -0.01 -7.35 -0.35
CA TRP A 55 -1.23 -7.03 0.36
C TRP A 55 -1.63 -5.57 0.13
N TYR A 56 -0.75 -4.78 -0.47
CA TYR A 56 -1.01 -3.39 -0.83
C TYR A 56 -1.37 -3.30 -2.31
N THR A 57 -2.25 -2.36 -2.62
CA THR A 57 -2.51 -1.94 -4.00
C THR A 57 -1.44 -0.96 -4.47
N HIS A 58 -0.98 -0.09 -3.56
CA HIS A 58 0.00 0.95 -3.80
C HIS A 58 0.95 1.02 -2.61
N LEU A 59 2.21 1.36 -2.89
CA LEU A 59 3.23 1.61 -1.88
C LEU A 59 3.87 2.97 -2.17
N GLY A 60 4.11 3.77 -1.14
CA GLY A 60 4.78 5.06 -1.30
C GLY A 60 5.36 5.60 0.01
N VAL A 61 5.70 6.89 0.03
CA VAL A 61 6.26 7.57 1.21
C VAL A 61 5.28 8.62 1.71
N CYS A 62 4.84 8.50 2.97
CA CYS A 62 3.93 9.45 3.59
C CYS A 62 4.65 10.77 3.98
N PRO A 63 3.90 11.87 4.20
CA PRO A 63 4.49 13.17 4.53
C PRO A 63 5.38 13.17 5.76
N GLU A 64 5.03 12.39 6.79
CA GLU A 64 5.83 12.32 8.03
C GLU A 64 7.15 11.57 7.79
N CYS A 65 7.11 10.43 7.12
CA CYS A 65 8.33 9.68 6.81
C CYS A 65 9.23 10.44 5.82
N ARG A 66 8.65 11.19 4.89
CA ARG A 66 9.41 12.08 4.00
C ARG A 66 10.26 13.10 4.77
N LYS A 67 9.78 13.63 5.90
CA LYS A 67 10.57 14.57 6.71
C LYS A 67 11.82 13.94 7.34
N VAL A 68 11.83 12.61 7.48
CA VAL A 68 12.91 11.86 8.14
C VAL A 68 13.86 11.21 7.14
N TYR A 69 13.32 10.69 6.04
CA TYR A 69 14.05 9.83 5.09
C TYR A 69 14.22 10.43 3.69
N GLY A 70 13.60 11.58 3.39
CA GLY A 70 13.64 12.24 2.07
C GLY A 70 14.66 13.36 1.92
#